data_AF-A0A954V2J4-F1
#
_entry.id   AF-A0A954V2J4-F1
#
_cell.length_a   1.000
_cell.length_b   1.000
_cell.length_c   1.000
_cell.angle_alpha   90.00
_cell.angle_beta   90.00
_cell.angle_gamma   90.00
#
_symmetry.space_group_name_H-M   'P 1'
#
loop_
_entity.id
_entity.type
_entity.pdbx_description
1 polymer ?
#
loop_
_entity_poly.entity_id
_entity_poly.type
_entity_poly.pdbx_seq_one_letter_code
_entity_poly.pdbx_strand_id
1 'polypeptide(L)'
;MSRLAILARLLSISMASLCLVGQAGRGNADERAQRAFFEQKIRPVLVEHCYQCHAATAQPIQGGLRLDSQAGWQAGGDSTEPAVVPGNPDESPLIQAVRYRDGLEMPPDSKLSAAIVADLERWVRDGAFDPRDDTPIDVRRADKSWWSLQPLPKLEAQPEDAEPKNGSEIIDELVARQLAQQGLARNPPADARTLIRRMNYDVIGLPPTAEEVRDFTSQYASDPQAATQQLVERLLASPHYGEQWGRHWLDVVRFGESIGFERNVIINDAWPFRDYVINSLNADKPFNQFIREHLAGDVIAPHQPEVVVGSTFLVAGPYDDVGNQDVVAQANIRAATLDDMITATSGAFLGLTINCARCHYHKFDPIPSEDYYRLRATFEGVRHGRRVVATEEQRRQHSQAIEPLRAEQAAVQAELQKVEAGIQQRATAELALRTYPRPKIDPQWTEETFTPISARWVKLVLKASTDNPNSAVGSKLVEVQVWTAEPSPRNVALQSTGAKASGARGAVAEDFPAAYGPQLTIDGQFGAQWFVGHPAELTIELAEASTIERIAFSNAKGVDIQDQSQGATPCEYEVQVSGDGENWQVVADSYQREPWSPTHGVARLRAGV
;
A
#
# COMPACT_ATOMS: atom_id res chain seq x y z
N MET A 1 18.92 88.66 -8.54
CA MET A 1 17.95 87.54 -8.61
C MET A 1 18.26 86.57 -7.49
N SER A 2 17.35 86.40 -6.53
CA SER A 2 17.66 85.75 -5.24
C SER A 2 17.60 84.22 -5.31
N ARG A 3 18.38 83.56 -4.45
CA ARG A 3 18.48 82.09 -4.31
C ARG A 3 17.13 81.39 -4.03
N LEU A 4 16.07 82.14 -3.69
CA LEU A 4 14.71 81.62 -3.55
C LEU A 4 14.06 81.21 -4.89
N ALA A 5 14.40 81.86 -6.00
CA ALA A 5 13.80 81.56 -7.30
C ALA A 5 14.30 80.25 -7.93
N ILE A 6 15.50 79.79 -7.52
CA ILE A 6 16.11 78.53 -7.98
C ILE A 6 15.56 77.35 -7.16
N LEU A 7 15.32 77.53 -5.85
CA LEU A 7 14.70 76.50 -5.00
C LEU A 7 13.24 76.22 -5.39
N ALA A 8 12.46 77.25 -5.73
CA ALA A 8 11.06 77.09 -6.13
C ALA A 8 10.89 76.34 -7.47
N ARG A 9 11.83 76.50 -8.42
CA ARG A 9 11.83 75.75 -9.68
C ARG A 9 12.29 74.30 -9.53
N LEU A 10 13.20 74.00 -8.61
CA LEU A 10 13.66 72.62 -8.35
C LEU A 10 12.64 71.79 -7.56
N LEU A 11 11.90 72.39 -6.62
CA LEU A 11 10.81 71.70 -5.91
C LEU A 11 9.59 71.41 -6.81
N SER A 12 9.34 72.26 -7.81
CA SER A 12 8.23 72.06 -8.76
C SER A 12 8.51 70.94 -9.78
N ILE A 13 9.79 70.73 -10.14
CA ILE A 13 10.22 69.65 -11.06
C ILE A 13 10.31 68.31 -10.30
N SER A 14 10.72 68.32 -9.03
CA SER A 14 10.81 67.10 -8.21
C SER A 14 9.44 66.52 -7.83
N MET A 15 8.42 67.37 -7.63
CA MET A 15 7.06 66.91 -7.32
C MET A 15 6.32 66.39 -8.57
N ALA A 16 6.65 66.87 -9.77
CA ALA A 16 6.13 66.32 -11.02
C ALA A 16 6.75 64.96 -11.40
N SER A 17 8.05 64.76 -11.16
CA SER A 17 8.72 63.47 -11.42
C SER A 17 8.34 62.37 -10.43
N LEU A 18 8.00 62.69 -9.18
CA LEU A 18 7.54 61.70 -8.20
C LEU A 18 6.11 61.19 -8.49
N CYS A 19 5.27 61.98 -9.15
CA CYS A 19 3.95 61.53 -9.63
C CYS A 19 4.02 60.65 -10.89
N LEU A 20 5.03 60.81 -11.74
CA LEU A 20 5.23 59.99 -12.95
C LEU A 20 5.86 58.62 -12.66
N VAL A 21 6.76 58.51 -11.67
CA VAL A 21 7.34 57.22 -11.26
C VAL A 21 6.34 56.35 -10.48
N GLY A 22 5.40 56.97 -9.75
CA GLY A 22 4.33 56.26 -9.05
C GLY A 22 3.24 55.67 -9.96
N GLN A 23 3.10 56.15 -11.19
CA GLN A 23 2.14 55.60 -12.17
C GLN A 23 2.73 54.41 -12.95
N ALA A 24 4.03 54.46 -13.31
CA ALA A 24 4.68 53.37 -14.05
C ALA A 24 4.83 52.06 -13.23
N GLY A 25 5.03 52.16 -11.91
CA GLY A 25 5.12 50.98 -11.03
C GLY A 25 3.77 50.31 -10.72
N ARG A 26 2.66 51.06 -10.77
CA ARG A 26 1.30 50.54 -10.53
C ARG A 26 0.77 49.73 -11.72
N GLY A 27 1.00 50.20 -12.95
CA GLY A 27 0.56 49.47 -14.16
C GLY A 27 1.17 48.08 -14.28
N ASN A 28 2.47 47.94 -13.94
CA ASN A 28 3.19 46.66 -14.02
C ASN A 28 2.83 45.70 -12.86
N ALA A 29 2.31 46.20 -11.74
CA ALA A 29 1.81 45.36 -10.64
C ALA A 29 0.38 44.85 -10.92
N ASP A 30 -0.47 45.71 -11.49
CA ASP A 30 -1.84 45.37 -11.87
C ASP A 30 -1.88 44.36 -13.02
N GLU A 31 -1.08 44.56 -14.07
CA GLU A 31 -0.95 43.62 -15.18
C GLU A 31 -0.42 42.24 -14.71
N ARG A 32 0.54 42.21 -13.78
CA ARG A 32 1.02 40.95 -13.18
C ARG A 32 -0.07 40.23 -12.39
N ALA A 33 -0.89 40.97 -11.63
CA ALA A 33 -2.00 40.41 -10.88
C ALA A 33 -3.10 39.88 -11.81
N GLN A 34 -3.44 40.63 -12.85
CA GLN A 34 -4.41 40.23 -13.89
C GLN A 34 -3.93 39.01 -14.67
N ARG A 35 -2.65 38.96 -15.05
CA ARG A 35 -2.02 37.79 -15.68
C ARG A 35 -2.04 36.58 -14.74
N ALA A 36 -1.66 36.73 -13.48
CA ALA A 36 -1.70 35.63 -12.52
C ALA A 36 -3.13 35.10 -12.33
N PHE A 37 -4.12 35.99 -12.23
CA PHE A 37 -5.53 35.62 -12.12
C PHE A 37 -6.00 34.86 -13.37
N PHE A 38 -5.68 35.36 -14.56
CA PHE A 38 -6.01 34.70 -15.82
C PHE A 38 -5.40 33.29 -15.90
N GLU A 39 -4.09 33.15 -15.65
CA GLU A 39 -3.37 31.88 -15.75
C GLU A 39 -3.83 30.84 -14.71
N GLN A 40 -4.21 31.27 -13.51
CA GLN A 40 -4.59 30.36 -12.42
C GLN A 40 -6.09 30.05 -12.35
N LYS A 41 -6.95 30.99 -12.77
CA LYS A 41 -8.40 30.89 -12.58
C LYS A 41 -9.20 30.76 -13.87
N ILE A 42 -8.72 31.35 -14.97
CA ILE A 42 -9.49 31.46 -16.21
C ILE A 42 -9.01 30.46 -17.26
N ARG A 43 -7.70 30.44 -17.54
CA ARG A 43 -7.13 29.55 -18.56
C ARG A 43 -7.42 28.06 -18.29
N PRO A 44 -7.29 27.51 -17.07
CA PRO A 44 -7.59 26.11 -16.82
C PRO A 44 -9.05 25.75 -17.15
N VAL A 45 -9.99 26.63 -16.81
CA VAL A 45 -11.42 26.47 -17.10
C VAL A 45 -11.69 26.45 -18.61
N LEU A 46 -11.08 27.38 -19.36
CA LEU A 46 -11.24 27.42 -20.82
C LEU A 46 -10.66 26.16 -21.50
N VAL A 47 -9.50 25.69 -21.03
CA VAL A 47 -8.86 24.45 -21.52
C VAL A 47 -9.73 23.23 -21.23
N GLU A 48 -10.23 23.11 -20.00
CA GLU A 48 -10.95 21.92 -19.54
C GLU A 48 -12.39 21.85 -20.07
N HIS A 49 -13.07 22.99 -20.17
CA HIS A 49 -14.52 23.01 -20.42
C HIS A 49 -14.93 23.67 -21.75
N CYS A 50 -14.01 24.34 -22.46
CA CYS A 50 -14.39 25.14 -23.65
C CYS A 50 -13.63 24.73 -24.91
N TYR A 51 -12.33 24.43 -24.83
CA TYR A 51 -11.47 24.25 -26.01
C TYR A 51 -11.82 23.03 -26.86
N GLN A 52 -12.42 22.00 -26.28
CA GLN A 52 -12.86 20.82 -27.03
C GLN A 52 -13.80 21.19 -28.20
N CYS A 53 -14.59 22.26 -28.04
CA CYS A 53 -15.57 22.72 -29.03
C CYS A 53 -15.25 24.10 -29.62
N HIS A 54 -14.54 24.97 -28.88
CA HIS A 54 -14.31 26.38 -29.24
C HIS A 54 -12.82 26.73 -29.33
N ALA A 55 -12.02 25.92 -30.02
CA ALA A 55 -10.59 26.19 -30.28
C ALA A 55 -10.22 25.94 -31.74
N ALA A 56 -9.04 26.38 -32.18
CA ALA A 56 -8.58 26.26 -33.58
C ALA A 56 -8.54 24.80 -34.06
N THR A 57 -8.25 23.92 -33.11
CA THR A 57 -8.07 22.48 -33.30
C THR A 57 -9.38 21.70 -33.19
N ALA A 58 -10.49 22.33 -32.79
CA ALA A 58 -11.79 21.69 -32.67
C ALA A 58 -12.36 21.35 -34.06
N GLN A 59 -12.99 20.17 -34.19
CA GLN A 59 -13.53 19.67 -35.45
C GLN A 59 -14.93 19.03 -35.23
N PRO A 60 -16.03 19.70 -35.63
CA PRO A 60 -16.11 21.09 -36.11
C PRO A 60 -15.98 22.11 -34.97
N ILE A 61 -15.57 23.34 -35.29
CA ILE A 61 -15.61 24.48 -34.36
C ILE A 61 -17.08 24.87 -34.16
N GLN A 62 -17.58 24.72 -32.93
CA GLN A 62 -19.00 24.94 -32.63
C GLN A 62 -19.35 26.42 -32.65
N GLY A 63 -20.38 26.78 -33.41
CA GLY A 63 -20.86 28.15 -33.59
C GLY A 63 -19.83 29.11 -34.15
N GLY A 64 -18.79 28.61 -34.84
CA GLY A 64 -17.68 29.42 -35.39
C GLY A 64 -16.81 30.10 -34.33
N LEU A 65 -17.07 29.88 -33.03
CA LEU A 65 -16.46 30.63 -31.93
C LEU A 65 -15.12 30.05 -31.50
N ARG A 66 -14.14 30.93 -31.31
CA ARG A 66 -12.80 30.63 -30.80
C ARG A 66 -12.61 31.27 -29.42
N LEU A 67 -12.30 30.49 -28.40
CA LEU A 67 -12.04 30.93 -27.02
C LEU A 67 -10.59 30.73 -26.60
N ASP A 68 -9.75 30.17 -27.46
CA ASP A 68 -8.33 29.85 -27.26
C ASP A 68 -7.35 30.98 -27.61
N SER A 69 -7.83 32.07 -28.21
CA SER A 69 -7.07 33.32 -28.43
C SER A 69 -7.90 34.55 -28.08
N GLN A 70 -7.22 35.67 -27.79
CA GLN A 70 -7.89 36.95 -27.55
C GLN A 70 -8.69 37.42 -28.77
N ALA A 71 -8.06 37.34 -29.94
CA ALA A 71 -8.68 37.72 -31.21
C ALA A 71 -9.93 36.88 -31.50
N GLY A 72 -9.92 35.60 -31.12
CA GLY A 72 -11.04 34.68 -31.31
C GLY A 72 -12.32 35.10 -30.59
N TRP A 73 -12.24 35.41 -29.30
CA TRP A 73 -13.45 35.80 -28.56
C TRP A 73 -13.87 37.24 -28.84
N GLN A 74 -12.94 38.09 -29.30
CA GLN A 74 -13.24 39.44 -29.78
C GLN A 74 -13.97 39.45 -31.12
N ALA A 75 -13.58 38.58 -32.05
CA ALA A 75 -14.23 38.42 -33.35
C ALA A 75 -15.64 37.81 -33.22
N GLY A 76 -15.85 36.99 -32.19
CA GLY A 76 -17.08 36.25 -32.01
C GLY A 76 -17.12 34.99 -32.89
N GLY A 77 -18.26 34.31 -32.83
CA GLY A 77 -18.54 33.16 -33.70
C GLY A 77 -19.39 33.57 -34.91
N ASP A 78 -20.29 32.68 -35.32
CA ASP A 78 -21.26 32.92 -36.39
C ASP A 78 -22.20 34.10 -36.11
N SER A 79 -22.28 34.54 -34.83
CA SER A 79 -23.00 35.75 -34.42
C SER A 79 -22.33 37.05 -34.89
N THR A 80 -21.04 37.03 -35.21
CA THR A 80 -20.20 38.21 -35.55
C THR A 80 -20.09 39.28 -34.46
N GLU A 81 -20.59 38.97 -33.26
CA GLU A 81 -20.50 39.83 -32.07
C GLU A 81 -19.49 39.23 -31.06
N PRO A 82 -18.74 40.07 -30.32
CA PRO A 82 -17.79 39.60 -29.33
C PRO A 82 -18.44 38.66 -28.31
N ALA A 83 -17.84 37.50 -28.07
CA ALA A 83 -18.33 36.56 -27.07
C ALA A 83 -18.11 37.05 -25.63
N VAL A 84 -17.19 38.00 -25.45
CA VAL A 84 -16.92 38.68 -24.18
C VAL A 84 -16.90 40.19 -24.42
N VAL A 85 -17.63 40.91 -23.58
CA VAL A 85 -17.69 42.38 -23.54
C VAL A 85 -16.92 42.85 -22.30
N PRO A 86 -15.66 43.30 -22.44
CA PRO A 86 -14.84 43.74 -21.31
C PRO A 86 -15.55 44.79 -20.45
N GLY A 87 -15.58 44.56 -19.14
CA GLY A 87 -16.24 45.42 -18.15
C GLY A 87 -17.73 45.14 -17.95
N ASN A 88 -18.39 44.37 -18.82
CA ASN A 88 -19.83 44.12 -18.74
C ASN A 88 -20.18 42.61 -18.81
N PRO A 89 -20.19 41.90 -17.66
CA PRO A 89 -20.55 40.49 -17.63
C PRO A 89 -21.98 40.19 -18.07
N ASP A 90 -22.93 41.10 -17.85
CA ASP A 90 -24.34 40.85 -18.17
C ASP A 90 -24.63 40.95 -19.68
N GLU A 91 -23.81 41.71 -20.41
CA GLU A 91 -23.86 41.83 -21.88
C GLU A 91 -22.92 40.84 -22.60
N SER A 92 -22.16 40.01 -21.86
CA SER A 92 -21.22 39.05 -22.46
C SER A 92 -21.90 37.72 -22.77
N PRO A 93 -22.02 37.30 -24.05
CA PRO A 93 -22.66 36.03 -24.43
C PRO A 93 -22.04 34.81 -23.75
N LEU A 94 -20.71 34.79 -23.54
CA LEU A 94 -20.03 33.73 -22.79
C LEU A 94 -20.59 33.58 -21.37
N ILE A 95 -20.80 34.70 -20.68
CA ILE A 95 -21.30 34.71 -19.29
C ILE A 95 -22.78 34.29 -19.25
N GLN A 96 -23.59 34.73 -20.21
CA GLN A 96 -24.98 34.28 -20.35
C GLN A 96 -25.05 32.76 -20.56
N ALA A 97 -24.21 32.22 -21.45
CA ALA A 97 -24.15 30.80 -21.75
C ALA A 97 -23.74 29.93 -20.55
N VAL A 98 -22.74 30.35 -19.75
CA VAL A 98 -22.34 29.59 -18.54
C VAL A 98 -23.31 29.76 -17.37
N ARG A 99 -24.11 30.84 -17.37
CA ARG A 99 -25.20 31.05 -16.41
C ARG A 99 -26.48 30.31 -16.78
N TYR A 100 -26.59 29.81 -18.00
CA TYR A 100 -27.79 29.19 -18.58
C TYR A 100 -28.92 30.21 -18.65
N ARG A 101 -28.67 31.34 -19.33
CA ARG A 101 -29.65 32.42 -19.53
C ARG A 101 -29.90 32.61 -21.02
N ASP A 102 -31.07 33.18 -21.34
CA ASP A 102 -31.45 33.57 -22.71
C ASP A 102 -31.39 32.42 -23.74
N GLY A 103 -31.64 31.19 -23.28
CA GLY A 103 -31.65 29.98 -24.11
C GLY A 103 -30.28 29.45 -24.51
N LEU A 104 -29.18 30.02 -23.97
CA LEU A 104 -27.81 29.56 -24.17
C LEU A 104 -27.36 28.72 -22.97
N GLU A 105 -26.93 27.47 -23.20
CA GLU A 105 -26.45 26.56 -22.17
C GLU A 105 -25.09 25.97 -22.56
N MET A 106 -24.02 26.41 -21.89
CA MET A 106 -22.67 25.89 -22.10
C MET A 106 -21.94 25.72 -20.76
N PRO A 107 -21.18 24.63 -20.53
CA PRO A 107 -21.07 23.43 -21.37
C PRO A 107 -22.36 22.58 -21.35
N PRO A 108 -22.74 21.91 -22.44
CA PRO A 108 -24.03 21.23 -22.56
C PRO A 108 -24.19 20.01 -21.62
N ASP A 109 -23.09 19.32 -21.33
CA ASP A 109 -23.12 18.08 -20.53
C ASP A 109 -23.25 18.35 -19.03
N SER A 110 -22.75 19.48 -18.54
CA SER A 110 -22.80 19.83 -17.12
C SER A 110 -22.52 21.31 -16.89
N LYS A 111 -23.34 21.92 -16.03
CA LYS A 111 -23.19 23.32 -15.65
C LYS A 111 -21.95 23.52 -14.78
N LEU A 112 -21.18 24.57 -15.07
CA LEU A 112 -20.02 24.95 -14.26
C LEU A 112 -20.43 25.28 -12.82
N SER A 113 -19.52 25.02 -11.87
CA SER A 113 -19.75 25.36 -10.46
C SER A 113 -19.92 26.87 -10.27
N ALA A 114 -20.70 27.27 -9.26
CA ALA A 114 -20.93 28.69 -8.97
C ALA A 114 -19.63 29.49 -8.75
N ALA A 115 -18.60 28.85 -8.19
CA ALA A 115 -17.29 29.48 -7.98
C ALA A 115 -16.57 29.76 -9.31
N ILE A 116 -16.60 28.82 -10.25
CA ILE A 116 -16.02 28.99 -11.59
C ILE A 116 -16.75 30.10 -12.36
N VAL A 117 -18.09 30.11 -12.31
CA VAL A 117 -18.91 31.16 -12.94
C VAL A 117 -18.57 32.53 -12.34
N ALA A 118 -18.43 32.63 -11.02
CA ALA A 118 -18.03 33.87 -10.35
C ALA A 118 -16.62 34.35 -10.76
N ASP A 119 -15.66 33.45 -10.94
CA ASP A 119 -14.31 33.80 -11.42
C ASP A 119 -14.34 34.31 -12.87
N LEU A 120 -15.13 33.69 -13.75
CA LEU A 120 -15.34 34.17 -15.13
C LEU A 120 -16.02 35.55 -15.15
N GLU A 121 -17.06 35.76 -14.35
CA GLU A 121 -17.73 37.06 -14.22
C GLU A 121 -16.80 38.15 -13.73
N ARG A 122 -15.96 37.82 -12.74
CA ARG A 122 -14.95 38.73 -12.22
C ARG A 122 -13.93 39.07 -13.30
N TRP A 123 -13.42 38.08 -14.01
CA TRP A 123 -12.48 38.31 -15.12
C TRP A 123 -13.05 39.27 -16.17
N VAL A 124 -14.31 39.07 -16.58
CA VAL A 124 -14.97 39.97 -17.54
C VAL A 124 -15.14 41.37 -16.94
N ARG A 125 -15.60 41.48 -15.70
CA ARG A 125 -15.79 42.76 -14.99
C ARG A 125 -14.49 43.56 -14.86
N ASP A 126 -13.38 42.85 -14.63
CA ASP A 126 -12.05 43.43 -14.47
C ASP A 126 -11.37 43.75 -15.82
N GLY A 127 -12.12 43.75 -16.92
CA GLY A 127 -11.66 44.17 -18.25
C GLY A 127 -11.21 43.02 -19.16
N ALA A 128 -11.49 41.77 -18.78
CA ALA A 128 -11.19 40.57 -19.57
C ALA A 128 -9.73 40.50 -20.05
N PHE A 129 -8.77 40.78 -19.15
CA PHE A 129 -7.35 40.69 -19.47
C PHE A 129 -7.02 39.30 -20.04
N ASP A 130 -6.48 39.27 -21.25
CA ASP A 130 -6.12 38.04 -21.95
C ASP A 130 -4.73 38.18 -22.56
N PRO A 131 -3.73 37.44 -22.04
CA PRO A 131 -2.36 37.50 -22.54
C PRO A 131 -2.12 36.66 -23.81
N ARG A 132 -3.15 36.02 -24.37
CA ARG A 132 -3.05 35.15 -25.54
C ARG A 132 -3.16 35.96 -26.83
N ASP A 133 -2.06 36.09 -27.56
CA ASP A 133 -2.12 36.56 -28.95
C ASP A 133 -2.66 35.45 -29.87
N ASP A 134 -2.85 35.72 -31.17
CA ASP A 134 -3.34 34.73 -32.15
C ASP A 134 -2.32 33.60 -32.43
N THR A 135 -1.23 33.55 -31.66
CA THR A 135 -0.29 32.43 -31.63
C THR A 135 -0.94 31.29 -30.86
N PRO A 136 -1.17 30.12 -31.47
CA PRO A 136 -1.67 28.97 -30.75
C PRO A 136 -0.74 28.66 -29.58
N ILE A 137 -1.23 28.82 -28.34
CA ILE A 137 -0.57 28.22 -27.17
C ILE A 137 -0.90 26.75 -27.24
N ASP A 138 -0.12 26.08 -28.06
CA ASP A 138 -0.03 24.65 -28.11
C ASP A 138 0.44 24.22 -26.71
N VAL A 139 -0.42 23.51 -25.98
CA VAL A 139 -0.02 22.79 -24.77
C VAL A 139 0.85 21.64 -25.26
N ARG A 140 2.03 21.99 -25.79
CA ARG A 140 2.95 21.03 -26.37
C ARG A 140 3.40 20.16 -25.23
N ARG A 141 3.10 18.88 -25.37
CA ARG A 141 3.97 17.84 -24.86
C ARG A 141 5.41 18.26 -25.13
N ALA A 142 6.23 18.34 -24.07
CA ALA A 142 7.64 18.65 -24.20
C ALA A 142 8.19 17.72 -25.29
N ASP A 143 8.82 18.29 -26.31
CA ASP A 143 9.54 17.50 -27.28
C ASP A 143 11.00 17.38 -26.83
N LYS A 144 11.82 16.68 -27.62
CA LYS A 144 13.23 16.46 -27.28
C LYS A 144 14.02 17.76 -27.17
N SER A 145 13.54 18.90 -27.67
CA SER A 145 14.20 20.20 -27.56
C SER A 145 14.06 20.87 -26.19
N TRP A 146 13.26 20.29 -25.27
CA TRP A 146 13.09 20.84 -23.93
C TRP A 146 14.41 20.94 -23.16
N TRP A 147 14.59 22.03 -22.42
CA TRP A 147 15.90 22.40 -21.83
C TRP A 147 16.49 21.31 -20.92
N SER A 148 15.66 20.57 -20.16
CA SER A 148 16.12 19.51 -19.25
C SER A 148 16.52 18.23 -19.97
N LEU A 149 16.15 18.09 -21.26
CA LEU A 149 16.48 16.96 -22.11
C LEU A 149 17.65 17.28 -23.06
N GLN A 150 18.10 18.52 -23.08
CA GLN A 150 19.28 18.94 -23.84
C GLN A 150 20.55 18.63 -23.05
N PRO A 151 21.66 18.30 -23.74
CA PRO A 151 22.97 18.28 -23.12
C PRO A 151 23.23 19.63 -22.44
N LEU A 152 23.80 19.60 -21.23
CA LEU A 152 24.24 20.84 -20.60
C LEU A 152 25.21 21.56 -21.54
N PRO A 153 25.01 22.85 -21.81
CA PRO A 153 25.93 23.61 -22.64
C PRO A 153 27.32 23.52 -22.00
N LYS A 154 28.34 23.26 -22.81
CA LYS A 154 29.71 23.42 -22.35
C LYS A 154 29.84 24.87 -21.91
N LEU A 155 30.11 25.08 -20.63
CA LEU A 155 30.49 26.40 -20.14
C LEU A 155 31.66 26.91 -21.00
N GLU A 156 31.63 28.19 -21.33
CA GLU A 156 32.72 28.82 -22.08
C GLU A 156 34.05 28.41 -21.45
N ALA A 157 34.97 27.92 -22.29
CA ALA A 157 36.28 27.52 -21.83
C ALA A 157 36.87 28.70 -21.05
N GLN A 158 37.30 28.42 -19.81
CA GLN A 158 38.01 29.42 -19.05
C GLN A 158 39.26 29.82 -19.83
N PRO A 159 39.73 31.08 -19.71
CA PRO A 159 41.02 31.46 -20.26
C PRO A 159 42.07 30.40 -19.88
N GLU A 160 42.95 29.99 -20.81
CA GLU A 160 43.95 28.93 -20.55
C GLU A 160 44.81 29.21 -19.31
N ASP A 161 44.94 30.48 -18.92
CA ASP A 161 45.71 30.95 -17.76
C ASP A 161 44.89 31.04 -16.45
N ALA A 162 43.59 30.73 -16.46
CA ALA A 162 42.75 30.75 -15.26
C ALA A 162 42.75 29.37 -14.57
N GLU A 163 42.83 29.34 -13.24
CA GLU A 163 42.65 28.09 -12.50
C GLU A 163 41.25 27.50 -12.78
N PRO A 164 41.16 26.20 -13.09
CA PRO A 164 39.89 25.57 -13.44
C PRO A 164 38.93 25.64 -12.25
N LYS A 165 37.84 26.40 -12.41
CA LYS A 165 36.78 26.44 -11.39
C LYS A 165 36.10 25.08 -11.25
N ASN A 166 35.78 24.70 -10.01
CA ASN A 166 34.96 23.53 -9.74
C ASN A 166 33.46 23.82 -10.03
N GLY A 167 32.64 22.77 -10.08
CA GLY A 167 31.22 22.90 -10.42
C GLY A 167 30.43 23.81 -9.46
N SER A 168 30.80 23.86 -8.17
CA SER A 168 30.14 24.72 -7.20
C SER A 168 30.43 26.19 -7.45
N GLU A 169 31.67 26.54 -7.76
CA GLU A 169 32.09 27.91 -8.08
C GLU A 169 31.39 28.45 -9.33
N ILE A 170 31.19 27.56 -10.31
CA ILE A 170 30.45 27.90 -11.53
C ILE A 170 28.98 28.20 -11.23
N ILE A 171 28.32 27.35 -10.45
CA ILE A 171 26.92 27.57 -10.02
C ILE A 171 26.82 28.89 -9.24
N ASP A 172 27.74 29.10 -8.31
CA ASP A 172 27.79 30.30 -7.49
C ASP A 172 27.93 31.57 -8.33
N GLU A 173 28.78 31.54 -9.36
CA GLU A 173 28.94 32.66 -10.29
C GLU A 173 27.67 32.92 -11.09
N LEU A 174 27.02 31.87 -11.61
CA LEU A 174 25.76 31.99 -12.35
C LEU A 174 24.67 32.63 -11.48
N VAL A 175 24.55 32.19 -10.22
CA VAL A 175 23.61 32.76 -9.26
C VAL A 175 23.96 34.21 -8.93
N ALA A 176 25.24 34.50 -8.67
CA ALA A 176 25.70 35.86 -8.35
C ALA A 176 25.43 36.84 -9.51
N ARG A 177 25.67 36.40 -10.75
CA ARG A 177 25.38 37.17 -11.96
C ARG A 177 23.89 37.51 -12.07
N GLN A 178 23.02 36.53 -11.86
CA GLN A 178 21.58 36.74 -11.90
C GLN A 178 21.10 37.68 -10.79
N LEU A 179 21.61 37.51 -9.56
CA LEU A 179 21.27 38.39 -8.43
C LEU A 179 21.67 39.84 -8.72
N ALA A 180 22.88 40.06 -9.23
CA ALA A 180 23.36 41.40 -9.58
C ALA A 180 22.50 42.07 -10.66
N GLN A 181 22.09 41.34 -11.69
CA GLN A 181 21.18 41.85 -12.73
C GLN A 181 19.81 42.26 -12.17
N GLN A 182 19.34 41.57 -11.13
CA GLN A 182 18.08 41.90 -10.46
C GLN A 182 18.23 42.93 -9.33
N GLY A 183 19.44 43.48 -9.13
CA GLY A 183 19.71 44.40 -8.02
C GLY A 183 19.59 43.75 -6.64
N LEU A 184 19.76 42.43 -6.56
CA LEU A 184 19.68 41.63 -5.33
C LEU A 184 21.08 41.27 -4.84
N ALA A 185 21.18 41.04 -3.52
CA ALA A 185 22.39 40.56 -2.86
C ALA A 185 22.11 39.22 -2.16
N ARG A 186 23.17 38.44 -1.94
CA ARG A 186 23.08 37.23 -1.10
C ARG A 186 22.81 37.63 0.35
N ASN A 187 22.07 36.78 1.07
CA ASN A 187 21.93 36.92 2.52
C ASN A 187 23.30 36.75 3.19
N PRO A 188 23.54 37.42 4.34
CA PRO A 188 24.78 37.22 5.08
C PRO A 188 24.91 35.76 5.55
N PRO A 189 26.14 35.23 5.66
CA PRO A 189 26.39 33.93 6.27
C PRO A 189 25.78 33.82 7.67
N ALA A 190 25.42 32.62 8.08
CA ALA A 190 24.99 32.34 9.45
C ALA A 190 26.15 32.57 10.44
N ASP A 191 25.84 32.96 11.68
CA ASP A 191 26.84 33.01 12.75
C ASP A 191 27.38 31.60 13.06
N ALA A 192 28.58 31.53 13.65
CA ALA A 192 29.29 30.27 13.88
C ALA A 192 28.46 29.23 14.63
N ARG A 193 27.73 29.65 15.67
CA ARG A 193 26.92 28.74 16.49
C ARG A 193 25.71 28.21 15.72
N THR A 194 25.07 29.06 14.93
CA THR A 194 23.98 28.66 14.04
C THR A 194 24.48 27.71 12.94
N LEU A 195 25.64 28.00 12.36
CA LEU A 195 26.23 27.22 11.27
C LEU A 195 26.57 25.80 11.71
N ILE A 196 27.35 25.63 12.79
CA ILE A 196 27.70 24.29 13.29
C ILE A 196 26.46 23.48 13.64
N ARG A 197 25.47 24.11 14.30
CA ARG A 197 24.23 23.43 14.68
C ARG A 197 23.46 22.94 13.46
N ARG A 198 23.27 23.77 12.44
CA ARG A 198 22.57 23.40 11.20
C ARG A 198 23.31 22.28 10.47
N MET A 199 24.61 22.44 10.25
CA MET A 199 25.40 21.42 9.54
C MET A 199 25.39 20.06 10.24
N ASN A 200 25.43 20.02 11.58
CA ASN A 200 25.36 18.76 12.31
C ASN A 200 23.99 18.07 12.13
N TYR A 201 22.88 18.80 12.29
CA TYR A 201 21.55 18.21 12.06
C TYR A 201 21.32 17.81 10.59
N ASP A 202 21.75 18.65 9.65
CA ASP A 202 21.50 18.43 8.24
C ASP A 202 22.36 17.27 7.69
N VAL A 203 23.63 17.18 8.11
CA VAL A 203 24.58 16.19 7.56
C VAL A 203 24.53 14.86 8.31
N ILE A 204 24.47 14.88 9.65
CA ILE A 204 24.57 13.65 10.47
C ILE A 204 23.35 13.41 11.37
N GLY A 205 22.33 14.28 11.35
CA GLY A 205 21.10 14.12 12.12
C GLY A 205 21.22 14.35 13.64
N LEU A 206 22.41 14.65 14.16
CA LEU A 206 22.70 14.77 15.59
C LEU A 206 23.09 16.21 15.96
N PRO A 207 22.87 16.66 17.20
CA PRO A 207 23.39 17.93 17.67
C PRO A 207 24.91 17.90 17.89
N PRO A 208 25.64 19.01 17.71
CA PRO A 208 27.02 19.11 18.15
C PRO A 208 27.11 19.16 19.68
N THR A 209 28.20 18.66 20.25
CA THR A 209 28.51 18.81 21.68
C THR A 209 28.86 20.26 22.03
N ALA A 210 28.73 20.59 23.33
CA ALA A 210 29.08 21.93 23.81
C ALA A 210 30.57 22.28 23.59
N GLU A 211 31.46 21.28 23.54
CA GLU A 211 32.88 21.44 23.27
C GLU A 211 33.13 21.73 21.79
N GLU A 212 32.57 20.94 20.88
CA GLU A 212 32.68 21.17 19.44
C GLU A 212 32.15 22.56 19.03
N VAL A 213 31.08 23.05 19.68
CA VAL A 213 30.57 24.41 19.45
C VAL A 213 31.59 25.47 19.86
N ARG A 214 32.24 25.31 21.02
CA ARG A 214 33.26 26.27 21.49
C ARG A 214 34.47 26.27 20.56
N ASP A 215 34.96 25.09 20.21
CA ASP A 215 36.15 24.93 19.37
C ASP A 215 35.90 25.49 17.97
N PHE A 216 34.77 25.13 17.35
CA PHE A 216 34.39 25.68 16.05
C PHE A 216 34.21 27.19 16.10
N THR A 217 33.57 27.74 17.14
CA THR A 217 33.39 29.20 17.26
C THR A 217 34.74 29.92 17.34
N SER A 218 35.70 29.35 18.08
CA SER A 218 37.06 29.90 18.18
C SER A 218 37.82 29.83 16.86
N GLN A 219 37.75 28.69 16.17
CA GLN A 219 38.40 28.49 14.87
C GLN A 219 37.76 29.39 13.80
N TYR A 220 36.44 29.44 13.74
CA TYR A 220 35.67 30.26 12.81
C TYR A 220 35.94 31.75 13.00
N ALA A 221 36.14 32.23 14.23
CA ALA A 221 36.52 33.62 14.49
C ALA A 221 37.91 33.97 13.91
N SER A 222 38.79 32.98 13.74
CA SER A 222 40.14 33.17 13.21
C SER A 222 40.17 33.02 11.68
N ASP A 223 39.55 31.96 11.17
CA ASP A 223 39.44 31.66 9.74
C ASP A 223 38.10 30.93 9.46
N PRO A 224 37.05 31.66 9.05
CA PRO A 224 35.74 31.08 8.76
C PRO A 224 35.76 29.98 7.69
N GLN A 225 36.60 30.14 6.66
CA GLN A 225 36.62 29.23 5.52
C GLN A 225 37.27 27.91 5.91
N ALA A 226 38.46 27.96 6.51
CA ALA A 226 39.16 26.76 6.96
C ALA A 226 38.37 26.01 8.04
N ALA A 227 37.77 26.72 9.00
CA ALA A 227 36.94 26.11 10.03
C ALA A 227 35.71 25.39 9.44
N THR A 228 35.06 26.01 8.46
CA THR A 228 33.89 25.40 7.78
C THR A 228 34.29 24.15 7.00
N GLN A 229 35.40 24.19 6.28
CA GLN A 229 35.89 23.02 5.53
C GLN A 229 36.23 21.86 6.47
N GLN A 230 36.97 22.11 7.56
CA GLN A 230 37.28 21.08 8.55
C GLN A 230 36.03 20.49 9.21
N LEU A 231 35.01 21.31 9.45
CA LEU A 231 33.72 20.84 9.94
C LEU A 231 33.04 19.93 8.91
N VAL A 232 32.99 20.31 7.63
CA VAL A 232 32.43 19.47 6.55
C VAL A 232 33.14 18.12 6.50
N GLU A 233 34.48 18.11 6.43
CA GLU A 233 35.27 16.89 6.35
C GLU A 233 35.00 15.96 7.54
N ARG A 234 34.96 16.52 8.76
CA ARG A 234 34.64 15.76 9.97
C ARG A 234 33.23 15.17 9.96
N LEU A 235 32.24 15.92 9.48
CA LEU A 235 30.85 15.46 9.43
C LEU A 235 30.66 14.38 8.37
N LEU A 236 31.26 14.53 7.18
CA LEU A 236 31.19 13.53 6.11
C LEU A 236 31.95 12.25 6.45
N ALA A 237 33.00 12.34 7.28
CA ALA A 237 33.73 11.16 7.79
C ALA A 237 32.99 10.43 8.93
N SER A 238 31.91 10.99 9.47
CA SER A 238 31.14 10.37 10.55
C SER A 238 30.31 9.20 10.02
N PRO A 239 30.25 8.04 10.70
CA PRO A 239 29.37 6.93 10.29
C PRO A 239 27.89 7.32 10.26
N HIS A 240 27.50 8.34 11.06
CA HIS A 240 26.15 8.88 11.12
C HIS A 240 25.73 9.61 9.83
N TYR A 241 26.67 9.99 8.96
CA TYR A 241 26.35 10.59 7.65
C TYR A 241 25.52 9.61 6.81
N GLY A 242 26.02 8.38 6.64
CA GLY A 242 25.33 7.33 5.89
C GLY A 242 24.02 6.89 6.55
N GLU A 243 23.91 6.94 7.89
CA GLU A 243 22.66 6.65 8.60
C GLU A 243 21.59 7.73 8.31
N GLN A 244 21.98 9.00 8.40
CA GLN A 244 21.08 10.13 8.17
C GLN A 244 20.62 10.21 6.70
N TRP A 245 21.56 10.15 5.76
CA TRP A 245 21.24 10.20 4.33
C TRP A 245 20.65 8.89 3.81
N GLY A 246 21.02 7.77 4.42
CA GLY A 246 20.47 6.45 4.11
C GLY A 246 18.97 6.41 4.35
N ARG A 247 18.47 7.03 5.43
CA ARG A 247 17.02 7.14 5.69
C ARG A 247 16.27 7.80 4.53
N HIS A 248 16.79 8.90 4.00
CA HIS A 248 16.19 9.59 2.86
C HIS A 248 16.18 8.72 1.60
N TRP A 249 17.28 7.99 1.34
CA TRP A 249 17.34 7.09 0.21
C TRP A 249 16.40 5.89 0.36
N LEU A 250 16.33 5.31 1.57
CA LEU A 250 15.48 4.17 1.90
C LEU A 250 13.99 4.51 1.70
N ASP A 251 13.59 5.76 1.99
CA ASP A 251 12.25 6.26 1.68
C ASP A 251 12.00 6.31 0.16
N VAL A 252 12.95 6.84 -0.63
CA VAL A 252 12.85 6.94 -2.10
C VAL A 252 12.70 5.56 -2.75
N VAL A 253 13.43 4.57 -2.25
CA VAL A 253 13.39 3.19 -2.78
C VAL A 253 12.27 2.35 -2.18
N ARG A 254 11.42 2.94 -1.33
CA ARG A 254 10.24 2.30 -0.71
C ARG A 254 10.64 1.10 0.16
N PHE A 255 11.77 1.21 0.85
CA PHE A 255 12.26 0.14 1.71
C PHE A 255 11.36 -0.03 2.94
N GLY A 256 10.97 -1.28 3.20
CA GLY A 256 10.29 -1.69 4.41
C GLY A 256 10.65 -3.13 4.75
N GLU A 257 10.74 -3.44 6.04
CA GLU A 257 11.02 -4.81 6.53
C GLU A 257 9.73 -5.60 6.74
N SER A 258 8.70 -5.30 5.94
CA SER A 258 7.41 -5.97 5.93
C SER A 258 6.79 -5.90 4.54
N ILE A 259 5.89 -6.83 4.22
CA ILE A 259 5.26 -6.91 2.90
C ILE A 259 4.39 -5.68 2.60
N GLY A 260 3.75 -5.05 3.58
CA GLY A 260 3.08 -3.76 3.41
C GLY A 260 1.89 -3.74 2.44
N PHE A 261 1.34 -4.90 2.06
CA PHE A 261 0.14 -5.04 1.22
C PHE A 261 -1.02 -5.65 2.04
N GLU A 262 -1.89 -6.45 1.43
CA GLU A 262 -3.05 -7.11 2.07
C GLU A 262 -2.66 -7.91 3.32
N ARG A 263 -1.53 -8.63 3.26
CA ARG A 263 -0.88 -9.21 4.44
C ARG A 263 0.32 -8.37 4.82
N ASN A 264 0.46 -8.06 6.10
CA ASN A 264 1.61 -7.32 6.61
C ASN A 264 2.53 -8.21 7.44
N VAL A 265 3.25 -9.11 6.76
CA VAL A 265 4.22 -10.03 7.38
C VAL A 265 5.61 -9.40 7.40
N ILE A 266 6.35 -9.61 8.50
CA ILE A 266 7.73 -9.13 8.65
C ILE A 266 8.69 -9.93 7.75
N ILE A 267 9.58 -9.21 7.05
CA ILE A 267 10.68 -9.76 6.24
C ILE A 267 11.96 -9.68 7.10
N ASN A 268 12.29 -10.79 7.76
CA ASN A 268 13.39 -10.82 8.74
C ASN A 268 14.81 -10.76 8.14
N ASP A 269 14.92 -10.82 6.82
CA ASP A 269 16.19 -10.93 6.07
C ASP A 269 16.43 -9.77 5.07
N ALA A 270 15.68 -8.67 5.17
CA ALA A 270 15.83 -7.48 4.31
C ALA A 270 16.86 -6.45 4.81
N TRP A 271 17.19 -6.45 6.10
CA TRP A 271 18.14 -5.53 6.74
C TRP A 271 19.51 -5.40 6.05
N PRO A 272 20.09 -6.42 5.38
CA PRO A 272 21.38 -6.24 4.71
C PRO A 272 21.34 -5.17 3.60
N PHE A 273 20.18 -4.93 2.99
CA PHE A 273 20.03 -3.86 1.99
C PHE A 273 20.06 -2.46 2.62
N ARG A 274 19.45 -2.28 3.79
CA ARG A 274 19.56 -1.05 4.58
C ARG A 274 21.03 -0.74 4.87
N ASP A 275 21.75 -1.73 5.39
CA ASP A 275 23.16 -1.56 5.75
C ASP A 275 24.03 -1.32 4.51
N TYR A 276 23.72 -1.95 3.38
CA TYR A 276 24.35 -1.67 2.09
C TYR A 276 24.20 -0.22 1.65
N VAL A 277 23.01 0.38 1.79
CA VAL A 277 22.78 1.80 1.46
C VAL A 277 23.62 2.70 2.36
N ILE A 278 23.56 2.49 3.67
CA ILE A 278 24.32 3.26 4.67
C ILE A 278 25.83 3.18 4.37
N ASN A 279 26.34 1.98 4.14
CA ASN A 279 27.75 1.75 3.86
C ASN A 279 28.17 2.35 2.51
N SER A 280 27.31 2.30 1.49
CA SER A 280 27.60 2.90 0.19
C SER A 280 27.74 4.43 0.27
N LEU A 281 26.92 5.08 1.10
CA LEU A 281 27.01 6.53 1.33
C LEU A 281 28.27 6.89 2.13
N ASN A 282 28.55 6.17 3.22
CA ASN A 282 29.75 6.40 4.04
C ASN A 282 31.06 6.14 3.27
N ALA A 283 31.05 5.20 2.31
CA ALA A 283 32.21 4.90 1.47
C ALA A 283 32.35 5.83 0.25
N ASP A 284 31.47 6.84 0.10
CA ASP A 284 31.39 7.72 -1.08
C ASP A 284 31.36 6.93 -2.40
N LYS A 285 30.51 5.89 -2.45
CA LYS A 285 30.40 5.03 -3.62
C LYS A 285 30.00 5.88 -4.84
N PRO A 286 30.72 5.77 -5.98
CA PRO A 286 30.35 6.49 -7.18
C PRO A 286 28.89 6.27 -7.55
N PHE A 287 28.13 7.36 -7.74
CA PHE A 287 26.69 7.29 -7.91
C PHE A 287 26.26 6.42 -9.11
N ASN A 288 27.04 6.45 -10.20
CA ASN A 288 26.84 5.57 -11.34
C ASN A 288 26.98 4.08 -10.99
N GLN A 289 27.93 3.73 -10.12
CA GLN A 289 28.10 2.36 -9.63
C GLN A 289 26.93 1.99 -8.71
N PHE A 290 26.55 2.87 -7.79
CA PHE A 290 25.41 2.67 -6.90
C PHE A 290 24.11 2.37 -7.68
N ILE A 291 23.82 3.13 -8.75
CA ILE A 291 22.68 2.88 -9.65
C ILE A 291 22.79 1.49 -10.31
N ARG A 292 23.95 1.14 -10.87
CA ARG A 292 24.14 -0.16 -11.54
C ARG A 292 23.93 -1.33 -10.60
N GLU A 293 24.38 -1.21 -9.36
CA GLU A 293 24.18 -2.24 -8.33
C GLU A 293 22.70 -2.36 -7.94
N HIS A 294 21.94 -1.25 -7.87
CA HIS A 294 20.48 -1.28 -7.65
C HIS A 294 19.72 -2.00 -8.77
N LEU A 295 20.14 -1.80 -10.02
CA LEU A 295 19.44 -2.33 -11.19
C LEU A 295 19.89 -3.73 -11.60
N ALA A 296 21.11 -4.13 -11.26
CA ALA A 296 21.73 -5.33 -11.81
C ALA A 296 22.85 -5.92 -10.94
N GLY A 297 22.90 -5.61 -9.64
CA GLY A 297 23.96 -6.09 -8.73
C GLY A 297 24.15 -7.61 -8.79
N ASP A 298 23.05 -8.35 -8.85
CA ASP A 298 23.04 -9.80 -8.93
C ASP A 298 23.47 -10.38 -10.30
N VAL A 299 23.47 -9.56 -11.35
CA VAL A 299 23.92 -9.91 -12.70
C VAL A 299 25.39 -9.53 -12.91
N ILE A 300 25.79 -8.34 -12.46
CA ILE A 300 27.15 -7.82 -12.71
C ILE A 300 28.20 -8.47 -11.80
N ALA A 301 27.80 -8.93 -10.60
CA ALA A 301 28.71 -9.58 -9.66
C ALA A 301 27.99 -10.67 -8.82
N PRO A 302 27.49 -11.76 -9.43
CA PRO A 302 26.65 -12.77 -8.77
C PRO A 302 27.30 -13.48 -7.57
N HIS A 303 28.63 -13.39 -7.44
CA HIS A 303 29.43 -14.03 -6.38
C HIS A 303 29.94 -13.04 -5.33
N GLN A 304 29.57 -11.76 -5.41
CA GLN A 304 29.96 -10.69 -4.48
C GLN A 304 28.73 -10.24 -3.68
N PRO A 305 28.51 -10.77 -2.46
CA PRO A 305 27.32 -10.49 -1.66
C PRO A 305 27.04 -8.99 -1.45
N GLU A 306 28.10 -8.21 -1.26
CA GLU A 306 28.09 -6.76 -1.07
C GLU A 306 27.59 -5.99 -2.30
N VAL A 307 27.59 -6.61 -3.49
CA VAL A 307 27.05 -6.05 -4.74
C VAL A 307 25.67 -6.64 -5.03
N VAL A 308 25.50 -7.96 -4.85
CA VAL A 308 24.23 -8.67 -5.06
C VAL A 308 23.11 -8.05 -4.23
N VAL A 309 23.39 -7.68 -2.98
CA VAL A 309 22.40 -7.08 -2.09
C VAL A 309 21.77 -5.80 -2.65
N GLY A 310 22.49 -5.06 -3.51
CA GLY A 310 21.98 -3.85 -4.15
C GLY A 310 20.72 -4.09 -4.98
N SER A 311 20.58 -5.27 -5.60
CA SER A 311 19.41 -5.58 -6.44
C SER A 311 18.12 -5.76 -5.65
N THR A 312 18.16 -5.78 -4.31
CA THR A 312 16.95 -5.76 -3.46
C THR A 312 16.06 -4.55 -3.76
N PHE A 313 16.63 -3.45 -4.27
CA PHE A 313 15.89 -2.30 -4.79
C PHE A 313 14.70 -2.68 -5.68
N LEU A 314 14.89 -3.62 -6.61
CA LEU A 314 13.87 -4.00 -7.59
C LEU A 314 12.68 -4.73 -6.96
N VAL A 315 12.83 -5.25 -5.75
CA VAL A 315 11.81 -6.02 -5.02
C VAL A 315 11.50 -5.38 -3.66
N ALA A 316 11.88 -4.11 -3.49
CA ALA A 316 11.47 -3.29 -2.37
C ALA A 316 10.07 -2.70 -2.65
N GLY A 317 9.39 -2.32 -1.57
CA GLY A 317 8.02 -1.79 -1.61
C GLY A 317 6.95 -2.87 -1.45
N PRO A 318 5.67 -2.45 -1.38
CA PRO A 318 4.56 -3.37 -1.19
C PRO A 318 4.35 -4.33 -2.36
N TYR A 319 4.07 -5.59 -2.07
CA TYR A 319 3.71 -6.56 -3.11
C TYR A 319 2.67 -7.58 -2.64
N ASP A 320 1.90 -8.12 -3.59
CA ASP A 320 0.91 -9.16 -3.34
C ASP A 320 1.60 -10.53 -3.22
N ASP A 321 1.54 -11.12 -2.04
CA ASP A 321 2.05 -12.46 -1.72
C ASP A 321 0.91 -13.49 -1.49
N VAL A 322 -0.35 -13.08 -1.61
CA VAL A 322 -1.54 -13.93 -1.46
C VAL A 322 -1.78 -14.68 -2.77
N GLY A 323 -1.64 -13.97 -3.90
CA GLY A 323 -1.94 -14.49 -5.22
C GLY A 323 -3.44 -14.66 -5.47
N ASN A 324 -3.79 -15.18 -6.65
CA ASN A 324 -5.18 -15.41 -7.04
C ASN A 324 -5.28 -16.71 -7.86
N GLN A 325 -6.41 -17.41 -7.81
CA GLN A 325 -6.65 -18.59 -8.65
C GLN A 325 -7.14 -18.22 -10.05
N ASP A 326 -7.72 -17.03 -10.21
CA ASP A 326 -8.13 -16.51 -11.50
C ASP A 326 -6.93 -16.02 -12.32
N VAL A 327 -6.84 -16.47 -13.57
CA VAL A 327 -5.70 -16.19 -14.46
C VAL A 327 -5.62 -14.71 -14.86
N VAL A 328 -6.76 -14.01 -14.97
CA VAL A 328 -6.80 -12.59 -15.31
C VAL A 328 -6.33 -11.77 -14.12
N ALA A 329 -6.77 -12.12 -12.91
CA ALA A 329 -6.30 -11.51 -11.67
C ALA A 329 -4.79 -11.70 -11.48
N GLN A 330 -4.26 -12.91 -11.72
CA GLN A 330 -2.80 -13.15 -11.68
C GLN A 330 -2.03 -12.26 -12.68
N ALA A 331 -2.53 -12.13 -13.91
CA ALA A 331 -1.91 -11.28 -14.92
C ALA A 331 -1.93 -9.80 -14.50
N ASN A 332 -3.02 -9.33 -13.88
CA ASN A 332 -3.14 -7.97 -13.37
C ASN A 332 -2.19 -7.70 -12.20
N ILE A 333 -2.08 -8.63 -11.24
CA ILE A 333 -1.12 -8.55 -10.13
C ILE A 333 0.31 -8.45 -10.68
N ARG A 334 0.65 -9.28 -11.67
CA ARG A 334 1.97 -9.22 -12.31
C ARG A 334 2.21 -7.90 -13.04
N ALA A 335 1.20 -7.39 -13.75
CA ALA A 335 1.30 -6.11 -14.43
C ALA A 335 1.51 -4.94 -13.45
N ALA A 336 0.80 -4.95 -12.31
CA ALA A 336 0.98 -3.96 -11.25
C ALA A 336 2.37 -4.04 -10.60
N THR A 337 2.86 -5.26 -10.34
CA THR A 337 4.22 -5.48 -9.81
C THR A 337 5.30 -4.88 -10.73
N LEU A 338 5.15 -5.07 -12.04
CA LEU A 338 6.09 -4.52 -13.03
C LEU A 338 6.01 -3.00 -13.14
N ASP A 339 4.81 -2.46 -13.11
CA ASP A 339 4.57 -1.01 -13.14
C ASP A 339 5.17 -0.31 -11.93
N ASP A 340 5.09 -0.94 -10.76
CA ASP A 340 5.72 -0.46 -9.53
C ASP A 340 7.25 -0.42 -9.64
N MET A 341 7.90 -1.48 -10.17
CA MET A 341 9.35 -1.49 -10.45
C MET A 341 9.77 -0.37 -11.41
N ILE A 342 8.98 -0.14 -12.46
CA ILE A 342 9.20 0.93 -13.44
C ILE A 342 9.07 2.30 -12.77
N THR A 343 8.03 2.48 -11.97
CA THR A 343 7.75 3.73 -11.25
C THR A 343 8.86 4.05 -10.26
N ALA A 344 9.30 3.07 -9.48
CA ALA A 344 10.41 3.22 -8.54
C ALA A 344 11.72 3.58 -9.25
N THR A 345 12.05 2.84 -10.31
CA THR A 345 13.28 3.06 -11.10
C THR A 345 13.30 4.44 -11.74
N SER A 346 12.21 4.81 -12.41
CA SER A 346 12.13 6.09 -13.13
C SER A 346 12.03 7.28 -12.18
N GLY A 347 11.28 7.16 -11.08
CA GLY A 347 11.22 8.17 -10.03
C GLY A 347 12.58 8.39 -9.36
N ALA A 348 13.26 7.31 -8.95
CA ALA A 348 14.52 7.41 -8.22
C ALA A 348 15.70 7.90 -9.07
N PHE A 349 15.82 7.45 -10.32
CA PHE A 349 17.03 7.68 -11.12
C PHE A 349 16.85 8.68 -12.27
N LEU A 350 15.62 8.88 -12.75
CA LEU A 350 15.34 9.83 -13.83
C LEU A 350 14.58 11.06 -13.34
N GLY A 351 13.94 11.00 -12.17
CA GLY A 351 13.04 12.04 -11.69
C GLY A 351 11.79 12.19 -12.56
N LEU A 352 11.37 11.12 -13.24
CA LEU A 352 10.25 11.12 -14.20
C LEU A 352 9.15 10.14 -13.80
N THR A 353 7.90 10.53 -13.99
CA THR A 353 6.71 9.71 -13.73
C THR A 353 6.31 8.91 -14.97
N ILE A 354 7.09 7.89 -15.33
CA ILE A 354 6.91 7.14 -16.58
C ILE A 354 5.59 6.34 -16.61
N ASN A 355 4.99 6.03 -15.46
CA ASN A 355 3.79 5.21 -15.32
C ASN A 355 2.58 5.68 -16.15
N CYS A 356 2.40 6.98 -16.39
CA CYS A 356 1.32 7.45 -17.27
C CYS A 356 1.45 6.93 -18.71
N ALA A 357 2.69 6.62 -19.15
CA ALA A 357 2.96 6.09 -20.48
C ALA A 357 2.38 4.67 -20.71
N ARG A 358 1.96 3.98 -19.64
CA ARG A 358 1.44 2.61 -19.66
C ARG A 358 0.22 2.44 -20.58
N CYS A 359 -0.74 3.36 -20.49
CA CYS A 359 -2.02 3.24 -21.19
C CYS A 359 -2.12 4.18 -22.40
N HIS A 360 -1.41 5.31 -22.34
CA HIS A 360 -1.37 6.30 -23.40
C HIS A 360 -0.01 6.98 -23.38
N TYR A 361 0.30 7.75 -24.41
CA TYR A 361 1.47 8.60 -24.44
C TYR A 361 1.51 9.54 -23.21
N HIS A 362 2.62 9.52 -22.46
CA HIS A 362 2.82 10.38 -21.28
C HIS A 362 2.39 11.84 -21.52
N LYS A 363 1.63 12.42 -20.60
CA LYS A 363 0.92 13.70 -20.78
C LYS A 363 1.85 14.89 -21.08
N PHE A 364 2.99 14.97 -20.42
CA PHE A 364 3.90 16.12 -20.49
C PHE A 364 5.22 15.78 -21.18
N ASP A 365 5.91 14.74 -20.71
CA ASP A 365 7.19 14.31 -21.28
C ASP A 365 7.07 13.56 -22.62
N PRO A 366 8.11 13.61 -23.49
CA PRO A 366 8.16 12.95 -24.80
C PRO A 366 8.39 11.43 -24.69
N ILE A 367 7.58 10.76 -23.87
CA ILE A 367 7.71 9.32 -23.58
C ILE A 367 6.57 8.57 -24.27
N PRO A 368 6.83 7.91 -25.41
CA PRO A 368 5.83 7.11 -26.09
C PRO A 368 5.52 5.85 -25.26
N SER A 369 4.32 5.29 -25.43
CA SER A 369 3.89 4.09 -24.69
C SER A 369 4.80 2.90 -24.98
N GLU A 370 5.33 2.82 -26.20
CA GLU A 370 6.30 1.81 -26.63
C GLU A 370 7.55 1.80 -25.75
N ASP A 371 8.02 2.95 -25.28
CA ASP A 371 9.20 3.03 -24.41
C ASP A 371 8.89 2.54 -22.99
N TYR A 372 7.66 2.75 -22.49
CA TYR A 372 7.20 2.10 -21.25
C TYR A 372 7.26 0.57 -21.39
N TYR A 373 6.76 0.02 -22.50
CA TYR A 373 6.75 -1.43 -22.70
C TYR A 373 8.15 -2.01 -22.98
N ARG A 374 9.07 -1.24 -23.57
CA ARG A 374 10.50 -1.60 -23.68
C ARG A 374 11.17 -1.67 -22.31
N LEU A 375 10.88 -0.72 -21.42
CA LEU A 375 11.36 -0.76 -20.05
C LEU A 375 10.75 -1.93 -19.27
N ARG A 376 9.44 -2.16 -19.40
CA ARG A 376 8.75 -3.33 -18.83
C ARG A 376 9.41 -4.64 -19.24
N ALA A 377 9.78 -4.79 -20.51
CA ALA A 377 10.45 -6.00 -21.01
C ALA A 377 11.77 -6.30 -20.29
N THR A 378 12.47 -5.27 -19.79
CA THR A 378 13.73 -5.43 -19.03
C THR A 378 13.49 -6.06 -17.66
N PHE A 379 12.36 -5.75 -17.02
CA PHE A 379 12.00 -6.26 -15.69
C PHE A 379 11.11 -7.51 -15.72
N GLU A 380 10.74 -8.00 -16.91
CA GLU A 380 9.79 -9.10 -17.09
C GLU A 380 10.21 -10.38 -16.33
N GLY A 381 11.51 -10.62 -16.18
CA GLY A 381 12.08 -11.76 -15.44
C GLY A 381 12.14 -11.60 -13.92
N VAL A 382 11.99 -10.39 -13.38
CA VAL A 382 12.16 -10.12 -11.93
C VAL A 382 10.95 -10.60 -11.15
N ARG A 383 11.17 -11.26 -10.01
CA ARG A 383 10.12 -11.73 -9.08
C ARG A 383 10.57 -11.48 -7.64
N HIS A 384 9.60 -11.23 -6.77
CA HIS A 384 9.82 -11.26 -5.33
C HIS A 384 10.20 -12.67 -4.89
N GLY A 385 11.18 -12.78 -4.00
CA GLY A 385 11.66 -14.05 -3.49
C GLY A 385 12.86 -13.89 -2.58
N ARG A 386 13.15 -14.93 -1.81
CA ARG A 386 14.35 -14.94 -0.96
C ARG A 386 15.55 -15.41 -1.75
N ARG A 387 16.67 -14.70 -1.58
CA ARG A 387 17.95 -15.06 -2.15
C ARG A 387 18.98 -15.12 -1.04
N VAL A 388 19.77 -16.19 -1.01
CA VAL A 388 20.93 -16.26 -0.12
C VAL A 388 21.98 -15.28 -0.65
N VAL A 389 22.38 -14.33 0.19
CA VAL A 389 23.43 -13.35 -0.08
C VAL A 389 24.65 -13.73 0.76
N ALA A 390 25.54 -14.53 0.16
CA ALA A 390 26.71 -15.11 0.83
C ALA A 390 27.80 -15.44 -0.18
N THR A 391 29.06 -15.37 0.26
CA THR A 391 30.22 -15.72 -0.56
C THR A 391 30.20 -17.21 -0.90
N GLU A 392 30.92 -17.63 -1.94
CA GLU A 392 31.04 -19.05 -2.28
C GLU A 392 31.59 -19.87 -1.11
N GLU A 393 32.56 -19.30 -0.38
CA GLU A 393 33.13 -19.93 0.80
C GLU A 393 32.09 -20.15 1.90
N GLN A 394 31.30 -19.12 2.21
CA GLN A 394 30.23 -19.22 3.21
C GLN A 394 29.18 -20.27 2.81
N ARG A 395 28.82 -20.34 1.52
CA ARG A 395 27.90 -21.36 1.02
C ARG A 395 28.47 -22.77 1.14
N ARG A 396 29.75 -22.95 0.84
CA ARG A 396 30.45 -24.23 1.01
C ARG A 396 30.49 -24.66 2.47
N GLN A 397 30.88 -23.76 3.37
CA GLN A 397 30.93 -24.01 4.81
C GLN A 397 29.54 -24.38 5.36
N HIS A 398 28.51 -23.63 4.98
CA HIS A 398 27.13 -23.93 5.36
C HIS A 398 26.71 -25.31 4.81
N SER A 399 27.02 -25.61 3.55
CA SER A 399 26.65 -26.91 2.94
C SER A 399 27.32 -28.08 3.65
N GLN A 400 28.60 -27.97 4.00
CA GLN A 400 29.34 -28.97 4.77
C GLN A 400 28.80 -29.13 6.19
N ALA A 401 28.36 -28.04 6.83
CA ALA A 401 27.79 -28.09 8.18
C ALA A 401 26.39 -28.75 8.21
N ILE A 402 25.56 -28.54 7.18
CA ILE A 402 24.20 -29.09 7.14
C ILE A 402 24.12 -30.52 6.59
N GLU A 403 25.10 -30.97 5.82
CA GLU A 403 25.12 -32.30 5.21
C GLU A 403 24.92 -33.44 6.23
N PRO A 404 25.64 -33.48 7.38
CA PRO A 404 25.41 -34.52 8.38
C PRO A 404 24.00 -34.43 9.00
N LEU A 405 23.49 -33.22 9.24
CA LEU A 405 22.15 -33.02 9.80
C LEU A 405 21.05 -33.47 8.84
N ARG A 406 21.24 -33.25 7.52
CA ARG A 406 20.32 -33.75 6.49
C ARG A 406 20.34 -35.27 6.42
N ALA A 407 21.52 -35.89 6.55
CA ALA A 407 21.63 -37.34 6.58
C ALA A 407 20.93 -37.94 7.81
N GLU A 408 21.09 -37.33 8.99
CA GLU A 408 20.40 -37.72 10.21
C GLU A 408 18.88 -37.55 10.08
N GLN A 409 18.42 -36.40 9.57
CA GLN A 409 17.00 -36.14 9.32
C GLN A 409 16.41 -37.18 8.36
N ALA A 410 17.11 -37.51 7.27
CA ALA A 410 16.65 -38.51 6.31
C ALA A 410 16.56 -39.91 6.94
N ALA A 411 17.53 -40.28 7.79
CA ALA A 411 17.51 -41.55 8.51
C ALA A 411 16.33 -41.63 9.49
N VAL A 412 16.12 -40.59 10.30
CA VAL A 412 15.00 -40.52 11.24
C VAL A 412 13.66 -40.53 10.51
N GLN A 413 13.54 -39.81 9.39
CA GLN A 413 12.32 -39.80 8.56
C GLN A 413 12.03 -41.19 7.99
N ALA A 414 13.06 -41.92 7.55
CA ALA A 414 12.91 -43.28 7.04
C ALA A 414 12.46 -44.26 8.15
N GLU A 415 13.01 -44.15 9.36
CA GLU A 415 12.56 -44.94 10.51
C GLU A 415 11.12 -44.60 10.92
N LEU A 416 10.75 -43.32 10.94
CA LEU A 416 9.38 -42.89 11.19
C LEU A 416 8.41 -43.51 10.18
N GLN A 417 8.74 -43.44 8.88
CA GLN A 417 7.91 -44.04 7.82
C GLN A 417 7.76 -45.55 8.00
N LYS A 418 8.81 -46.27 8.40
CA LYS A 418 8.74 -47.72 8.68
C LYS A 418 7.80 -48.01 9.86
N VAL A 419 7.91 -47.26 10.95
CA VAL A 419 7.06 -47.41 12.12
C VAL A 419 5.60 -47.10 11.77
N GLU A 420 5.35 -46.00 11.06
CA GLU A 420 4.01 -45.60 10.61
C GLU A 420 3.37 -46.61 9.67
N ALA A 421 4.14 -47.18 8.74
CA ALA A 421 3.69 -48.24 7.85
C ALA A 421 3.35 -49.53 8.62
N GLY A 422 4.18 -49.91 9.60
CA GLY A 422 3.90 -51.06 10.47
C GLY A 422 2.63 -50.86 11.31
N ILE A 423 2.44 -49.67 11.89
CA ILE A 423 1.22 -49.29 12.60
C ILE A 423 0.00 -49.35 11.66
N GLN A 424 0.12 -48.79 10.46
CA GLN A 424 -0.94 -48.79 9.45
C GLN A 424 -1.36 -50.21 9.07
N GLN A 425 -0.38 -51.10 8.84
CA GLN A 425 -0.63 -52.49 8.49
C GLN A 425 -1.36 -53.23 9.61
N ARG A 426 -0.92 -53.09 10.88
CA ARG A 426 -1.59 -53.71 12.03
C ARG A 426 -3.02 -53.19 12.20
N ALA A 427 -3.22 -51.88 12.13
CA ALA A 427 -4.54 -51.28 12.23
C ALA A 427 -5.48 -51.74 11.11
N THR A 428 -4.96 -51.90 9.88
CA THR A 428 -5.75 -52.38 8.74
C THR A 428 -6.13 -53.86 8.91
N ALA A 429 -5.20 -54.68 9.38
CA ALA A 429 -5.45 -56.10 9.66
C ALA A 429 -6.46 -56.29 10.80
N GLU A 430 -6.35 -55.51 11.87
CA GLU A 430 -7.32 -55.54 12.97
C GLU A 430 -8.70 -55.05 12.53
N LEU A 431 -8.77 -53.98 11.71
CA LEU A 431 -10.05 -53.48 11.19
C LEU A 431 -10.80 -54.55 10.40
N ALA A 432 -10.09 -55.36 9.61
CA ALA A 432 -10.69 -56.44 8.81
C ALA A 432 -11.28 -57.57 9.67
N LEU A 433 -10.88 -57.70 10.94
CA LEU A 433 -11.36 -58.73 11.86
C LEU A 433 -12.50 -58.23 12.78
N ARG A 434 -12.73 -56.91 12.85
CA ARG A 434 -13.76 -56.34 13.72
C ARG A 434 -15.14 -56.48 13.12
N THR A 435 -16.10 -56.83 13.96
CA THR A 435 -17.54 -56.74 13.67
C THR A 435 -18.14 -55.63 14.53
N TYR A 436 -19.03 -54.84 13.93
CA TYR A 436 -19.66 -53.72 14.60
C TYR A 436 -21.14 -54.03 14.85
N PRO A 437 -21.59 -54.07 16.12
CA PRO A 437 -22.99 -54.35 16.43
C PRO A 437 -23.93 -53.19 16.08
N ARG A 438 -23.39 -52.00 15.80
CA ARG A 438 -24.16 -50.79 15.52
C ARG A 438 -23.78 -50.20 14.15
N PRO A 439 -24.75 -49.65 13.38
CA PRO A 439 -24.44 -49.00 12.13
C PRO A 439 -23.57 -47.75 12.36
N LYS A 440 -22.88 -47.32 11.31
CA LYS A 440 -22.17 -46.03 11.31
C LYS A 440 -23.11 -44.88 11.64
N ILE A 441 -22.51 -43.75 12.02
CA ILE A 441 -23.26 -42.54 12.35
C ILE A 441 -24.16 -42.13 11.18
N ASP A 442 -25.34 -41.63 11.50
CA ASP A 442 -26.26 -41.02 10.55
C ASP A 442 -26.27 -39.51 10.82
N PRO A 443 -25.83 -38.68 9.85
CA PRO A 443 -25.88 -37.22 9.99
C PRO A 443 -27.28 -36.66 10.25
N GLN A 444 -28.33 -37.39 9.85
CA GLN A 444 -29.72 -37.01 10.13
C GLN A 444 -30.10 -37.27 11.57
N TRP A 445 -29.72 -38.42 12.12
CA TRP A 445 -30.07 -38.79 13.48
C TRP A 445 -29.18 -39.91 14.03
N THR A 446 -28.27 -39.58 14.95
CA THR A 446 -27.47 -40.58 15.66
C THR A 446 -27.91 -40.66 17.11
N GLU A 447 -28.33 -41.85 17.54
CA GLU A 447 -28.83 -42.11 18.88
C GLU A 447 -27.97 -43.13 19.64
N GLU A 448 -27.63 -42.81 20.88
CA GLU A 448 -26.90 -43.62 21.82
C GLU A 448 -27.79 -43.95 23.03
N THR A 449 -27.81 -45.23 23.42
CA THR A 449 -28.50 -45.71 24.62
C THR A 449 -27.49 -46.33 25.58
N PHE A 450 -27.71 -46.12 26.87
CA PHE A 450 -26.82 -46.59 27.94
C PHE A 450 -27.60 -46.89 29.21
N THR A 451 -26.98 -47.58 30.17
CA THR A 451 -27.64 -47.91 31.44
C THR A 451 -28.11 -46.62 32.14
N PRO A 452 -29.37 -46.55 32.62
CA PRO A 452 -29.89 -45.37 33.29
C PRO A 452 -28.97 -44.87 34.40
N ILE A 453 -28.62 -43.57 34.33
CA ILE A 453 -27.68 -42.94 35.25
C ILE A 453 -28.15 -41.54 35.62
N SER A 454 -28.01 -41.18 36.90
CA SER A 454 -28.30 -39.82 37.35
C SER A 454 -27.13 -38.90 36.96
N ALA A 455 -27.43 -37.86 36.21
CA ALA A 455 -26.45 -36.88 35.77
C ALA A 455 -27.04 -35.47 35.78
N ARG A 456 -26.20 -34.47 36.04
CA ARG A 456 -26.54 -33.05 35.82
C ARG A 456 -25.74 -32.46 34.67
N TRP A 457 -24.61 -33.05 34.30
CA TRP A 457 -23.81 -32.65 33.15
C TRP A 457 -23.67 -33.79 32.15
N VAL A 458 -23.77 -33.46 30.87
CA VAL A 458 -23.51 -34.36 29.75
C VAL A 458 -22.48 -33.70 28.84
N LYS A 459 -21.48 -34.46 28.40
CA LYS A 459 -20.43 -33.97 27.51
C LYS A 459 -20.28 -34.89 26.31
N LEU A 460 -20.27 -34.32 25.11
CA LEU A 460 -19.84 -34.99 23.89
C LEU A 460 -18.40 -34.56 23.60
N VAL A 461 -17.46 -35.51 23.66
CA VAL A 461 -16.08 -35.31 23.23
C VAL A 461 -15.97 -35.80 21.79
N LEU A 462 -15.79 -34.88 20.85
CA LEU A 462 -15.78 -35.18 19.42
C LEU A 462 -14.33 -35.39 18.95
N LYS A 463 -14.05 -36.55 18.36
CA LYS A 463 -12.70 -37.00 18.02
C LYS A 463 -12.37 -36.86 16.54
N ALA A 464 -13.35 -37.13 15.67
CA ALA A 464 -13.20 -37.06 14.22
C ALA A 464 -14.48 -36.59 13.55
N SER A 465 -14.35 -36.14 12.30
CA SER A 465 -15.45 -35.74 11.44
C SER A 465 -15.41 -36.49 10.12
N THR A 466 -16.52 -36.54 9.39
CA THR A 466 -16.64 -37.26 8.11
C THR A 466 -15.56 -36.92 7.08
N ASP A 467 -14.97 -35.73 7.17
CA ASP A 467 -13.95 -35.22 6.25
C ASP A 467 -12.53 -35.36 6.82
N ASN A 468 -12.38 -35.55 8.12
CA ASN A 468 -11.09 -35.65 8.79
C ASN A 468 -11.09 -36.74 9.88
N PRO A 469 -10.38 -37.85 9.67
CA PRO A 469 -10.35 -38.98 10.60
C PRO A 469 -9.58 -38.69 11.91
N ASN A 470 -8.89 -37.55 12.01
CA ASN A 470 -8.04 -37.20 13.15
C ASN A 470 -8.52 -35.94 13.90
N SER A 471 -9.60 -35.29 13.46
CA SER A 471 -10.13 -34.10 14.13
C SER A 471 -11.59 -33.85 13.81
N ALA A 472 -12.34 -33.41 14.83
CA ALA A 472 -13.71 -32.91 14.68
C ALA A 472 -13.78 -31.38 14.57
N VAL A 473 -12.67 -30.65 14.67
CA VAL A 473 -12.67 -29.17 14.58
C VAL A 473 -13.15 -28.74 13.19
N GLY A 474 -14.07 -27.78 13.14
CA GLY A 474 -14.71 -27.29 11.92
C GLY A 474 -15.93 -28.10 11.46
N SER A 475 -16.20 -29.25 12.08
CA SER A 475 -17.46 -29.98 11.89
C SER A 475 -18.64 -29.25 12.54
N LYS A 476 -19.85 -29.74 12.29
CA LYS A 476 -21.07 -29.05 12.70
C LYS A 476 -22.04 -29.97 13.43
N LEU A 477 -22.77 -29.39 14.38
CA LEU A 477 -23.93 -30.00 15.02
C LEU A 477 -25.09 -29.03 15.01
N VAL A 478 -26.28 -29.56 14.74
CA VAL A 478 -27.54 -28.82 14.68
C VAL A 478 -28.31 -29.00 15.98
N GLU A 479 -28.48 -30.22 16.45
CA GLU A 479 -29.36 -30.55 17.58
C GLU A 479 -28.74 -31.68 18.40
N VAL A 480 -28.88 -31.61 19.72
CA VAL A 480 -28.47 -32.59 20.71
C VAL A 480 -29.57 -32.71 21.77
N GLN A 481 -30.05 -33.92 21.99
CA GLN A 481 -31.16 -34.22 22.89
C GLN A 481 -30.74 -35.25 23.93
N VAL A 482 -31.11 -35.04 25.19
CA VAL A 482 -30.84 -35.96 26.30
C VAL A 482 -32.17 -36.40 26.89
N TRP A 483 -32.44 -37.70 26.93
CA TRP A 483 -33.74 -38.25 27.30
C TRP A 483 -33.71 -38.99 28.64
N THR A 484 -34.74 -38.76 29.46
CA THR A 484 -34.90 -39.44 30.76
C THR A 484 -35.34 -40.90 30.61
N ALA A 485 -35.04 -41.72 31.63
CA ALA A 485 -35.38 -43.14 31.71
C ALA A 485 -36.81 -43.43 32.23
N GLU A 486 -37.68 -42.42 32.24
CA GLU A 486 -39.04 -42.54 32.78
C GLU A 486 -39.99 -43.15 31.74
N PRO A 487 -41.13 -43.76 32.14
CA PRO A 487 -42.10 -44.35 31.20
C PRO A 487 -42.63 -43.40 30.12
N SER A 488 -42.55 -42.09 30.37
CA SER A 488 -42.77 -41.04 29.37
C SER A 488 -41.49 -40.21 29.25
N PRO A 489 -40.55 -40.61 28.37
CA PRO A 489 -39.25 -39.95 28.24
C PRO A 489 -39.42 -38.48 27.85
N ARG A 490 -38.67 -37.60 28.51
CA ARG A 490 -38.61 -36.15 28.21
C ARG A 490 -37.21 -35.74 27.79
N ASN A 491 -37.10 -34.81 26.81
CA ASN A 491 -35.83 -34.18 26.46
C ASN A 491 -35.46 -33.13 27.51
N VAL A 492 -34.44 -33.40 28.32
CA VAL A 492 -33.95 -32.52 29.39
C VAL A 492 -32.78 -31.62 28.95
N ALA A 493 -32.32 -31.74 27.70
CA ALA A 493 -31.27 -30.88 27.16
C ALA A 493 -31.80 -29.52 26.66
N LEU A 494 -33.12 -29.35 26.50
CA LEU A 494 -33.70 -28.14 25.90
C LEU A 494 -33.35 -26.87 26.69
N GLN A 495 -32.90 -25.85 25.98
CA GLN A 495 -32.65 -24.53 26.57
C GLN A 495 -33.93 -23.94 27.18
N SER A 496 -35.09 -24.21 26.58
CA SER A 496 -36.40 -23.75 27.09
C SER A 496 -36.80 -24.37 28.43
N THR A 497 -36.19 -25.49 28.83
CA THR A 497 -36.40 -26.12 30.14
C THR A 497 -35.31 -25.76 31.16
N GLY A 498 -34.37 -24.87 30.79
CA GLY A 498 -33.35 -24.33 31.68
C GLY A 498 -31.94 -24.91 31.52
N ALA A 499 -31.74 -25.82 30.57
CA ALA A 499 -30.41 -26.36 30.27
C ALA A 499 -29.51 -25.31 29.57
N LYS A 500 -28.20 -25.50 29.67
CA LYS A 500 -27.19 -24.61 29.09
C LYS A 500 -26.12 -25.42 28.37
N ALA A 501 -25.76 -25.00 27.15
CA ALA A 501 -24.67 -25.61 26.40
C ALA A 501 -23.44 -24.69 26.32
N SER A 502 -22.26 -25.30 26.36
CA SER A 502 -20.96 -24.62 26.27
C SER A 502 -20.00 -25.46 25.43
N GLY A 503 -19.08 -24.80 24.73
CA GLY A 503 -18.12 -25.43 23.81
C GLY A 503 -17.37 -24.38 23.00
N ALA A 504 -16.17 -24.73 22.52
CA ALA A 504 -15.36 -23.84 21.70
C ALA A 504 -16.01 -23.61 20.32
N ARG A 505 -15.78 -22.44 19.73
CA ARG A 505 -16.35 -22.07 18.42
C ARG A 505 -15.28 -22.09 17.35
N GLY A 506 -15.56 -22.76 16.22
CA GLY A 506 -14.68 -22.81 15.06
C GLY A 506 -14.80 -21.57 14.14
N ALA A 507 -15.86 -20.78 14.30
CA ALA A 507 -16.09 -19.54 13.56
C ALA A 507 -16.77 -18.50 14.46
N VAL A 508 -16.47 -17.22 14.23
CA VAL A 508 -17.07 -16.08 14.92
C VAL A 508 -17.51 -15.06 13.86
N ALA A 509 -18.75 -14.61 13.93
CA ALA A 509 -19.24 -13.47 13.16
C ALA A 509 -19.28 -12.25 14.10
N GLU A 510 -18.48 -11.21 13.81
CA GLU A 510 -18.35 -10.03 14.69
C GLU A 510 -19.70 -9.33 14.90
N ASP A 511 -20.51 -9.22 13.83
CA ASP A 511 -21.84 -8.58 13.87
C ASP A 511 -22.91 -9.44 14.57
N PHE A 512 -22.67 -10.75 14.70
CA PHE A 512 -23.62 -11.69 15.31
C PHE A 512 -22.91 -12.63 16.30
N PRO A 513 -22.55 -12.14 17.51
CA PRO A 513 -21.79 -12.92 18.49
C PRO A 513 -22.48 -14.21 18.97
N ALA A 514 -23.79 -14.37 18.75
CA ALA A 514 -24.53 -15.59 19.06
C ALA A 514 -24.53 -16.61 17.91
N ALA A 515 -24.11 -16.22 16.70
CA ALA A 515 -24.03 -17.13 15.57
C ALA A 515 -23.01 -18.24 15.83
N TYR A 516 -23.31 -19.42 15.29
CA TYR A 516 -22.44 -20.59 15.33
C TYR A 516 -22.05 -21.10 16.73
N GLY A 517 -22.80 -20.74 17.77
CA GLY A 517 -22.51 -21.10 19.15
C GLY A 517 -23.11 -22.43 19.60
N PRO A 518 -22.57 -23.04 20.68
CA PRO A 518 -23.02 -24.34 21.20
C PRO A 518 -24.46 -24.33 21.70
N GLN A 519 -24.99 -23.17 22.13
CA GLN A 519 -26.39 -23.03 22.55
C GLN A 519 -27.40 -23.41 21.45
N LEU A 520 -27.00 -23.30 20.19
CA LEU A 520 -27.85 -23.68 19.05
C LEU A 520 -28.12 -25.18 19.02
N THR A 521 -27.24 -26.00 19.61
CA THR A 521 -27.44 -27.45 19.66
C THR A 521 -28.56 -27.90 20.59
N ILE A 522 -29.13 -27.00 21.39
CA ILE A 522 -30.16 -27.32 22.38
C ILE A 522 -31.34 -26.35 22.36
N ASP A 523 -31.46 -25.53 21.32
CA ASP A 523 -32.56 -24.56 21.19
C ASP A 523 -33.88 -25.21 20.76
N GLY A 524 -33.84 -26.50 20.40
CA GLY A 524 -34.98 -27.29 19.94
C GLY A 524 -35.35 -27.03 18.48
N GLN A 525 -34.46 -26.40 17.69
CA GLN A 525 -34.67 -26.07 16.29
C GLN A 525 -33.56 -26.69 15.42
N PHE A 526 -33.95 -27.36 14.34
CA PHE A 526 -32.99 -27.98 13.44
C PHE A 526 -32.35 -26.99 12.45
N GLY A 527 -32.36 -25.67 12.69
CA GLY A 527 -31.95 -24.68 11.69
C GLY A 527 -30.49 -24.25 11.78
N ALA A 528 -30.16 -23.67 12.93
CA ALA A 528 -28.85 -23.07 13.17
C ALA A 528 -27.84 -24.16 13.61
N GLN A 529 -26.55 -23.92 13.38
CA GLN A 529 -25.50 -24.93 13.59
C GLN A 529 -24.43 -24.39 14.52
N TRP A 530 -23.98 -25.19 15.48
CA TRP A 530 -22.72 -24.95 16.17
C TRP A 530 -21.55 -25.37 15.28
N PHE A 531 -20.55 -24.49 15.14
CA PHE A 531 -19.31 -24.82 14.44
C PHE A 531 -18.29 -25.23 15.50
N VAL A 532 -17.86 -26.48 15.48
CA VAL A 532 -17.03 -27.09 16.52
C VAL A 532 -15.64 -26.44 16.52
N GLY A 533 -15.25 -25.83 17.63
CA GLY A 533 -13.93 -25.25 17.84
C GLY A 533 -12.95 -26.21 18.51
N HIS A 534 -11.80 -25.68 18.95
CA HIS A 534 -10.82 -26.42 19.76
C HIS A 534 -10.83 -25.91 21.21
N PRO A 535 -10.97 -26.79 22.23
CA PRO A 535 -11.19 -28.23 22.13
C PRO A 535 -12.58 -28.59 21.56
N ALA A 536 -12.67 -29.73 20.88
CA ALA A 536 -13.88 -30.19 20.19
C ALA A 536 -14.85 -30.88 21.16
N GLU A 537 -15.31 -30.14 22.17
CA GLU A 537 -16.16 -30.64 23.25
C GLU A 537 -17.44 -29.81 23.38
N LEU A 538 -18.59 -30.49 23.46
CA LEU A 538 -19.87 -29.89 23.84
C LEU A 538 -20.21 -30.32 25.26
N THR A 539 -20.41 -29.39 26.17
CA THR A 539 -20.91 -29.66 27.53
C THR A 539 -22.29 -29.05 27.71
N ILE A 540 -23.25 -29.87 28.13
CA ILE A 540 -24.63 -29.51 28.45
C ILE A 540 -24.83 -29.65 29.96
N GLU A 541 -25.10 -28.53 30.64
CA GLU A 541 -25.59 -28.49 32.02
C GLU A 541 -27.12 -28.59 31.98
N LEU A 542 -27.68 -29.65 32.55
CA LEU A 542 -29.12 -29.84 32.72
C LEU A 542 -29.65 -28.94 33.84
N ALA A 543 -30.92 -28.52 33.73
CA ALA A 543 -31.55 -27.66 34.74
C ALA A 543 -31.57 -28.28 36.15
N GLU A 544 -31.72 -29.60 36.21
CA GLU A 544 -31.71 -30.41 37.43
C GLU A 544 -31.05 -31.77 37.15
N ALA A 545 -30.53 -32.41 38.19
CA ALA A 545 -30.02 -33.78 38.06
C ALA A 545 -31.17 -34.72 37.66
N SER A 546 -31.00 -35.43 36.55
CA SER A 546 -32.03 -36.30 35.97
C SER A 546 -31.46 -37.68 35.70
N THR A 547 -32.28 -38.72 35.86
CA THR A 547 -31.91 -40.08 35.45
C THR A 547 -32.12 -40.22 33.95
N ILE A 548 -31.03 -40.30 33.19
CA ILE A 548 -31.00 -40.32 31.73
C ILE A 548 -30.51 -41.68 31.23
N GLU A 549 -30.98 -42.09 30.05
CA GLU A 549 -30.58 -43.37 29.43
C GLU A 549 -30.29 -43.28 27.94
N ARG A 550 -30.50 -42.09 27.36
CA ARG A 550 -30.38 -41.90 25.92
C ARG A 550 -29.93 -40.49 25.55
N ILE A 551 -29.05 -40.39 24.57
CA ILE A 551 -28.68 -39.14 23.92
C ILE A 551 -28.83 -39.28 22.41
N ALA A 552 -29.32 -38.25 21.73
CA ALA A 552 -29.38 -38.21 20.28
C ALA A 552 -28.78 -36.90 19.78
N PHE A 553 -28.16 -36.92 18.60
CA PHE A 553 -27.63 -35.72 17.98
C PHE A 553 -27.72 -35.78 16.45
N SER A 554 -27.73 -34.60 15.83
CA SER A 554 -27.88 -34.42 14.39
C SER A 554 -27.00 -33.29 13.88
N ASN A 555 -26.55 -33.40 12.63
CA ASN A 555 -25.99 -32.30 11.86
C ASN A 555 -26.91 -31.91 10.67
N ALA A 556 -27.97 -32.66 10.40
CA ALA A 556 -28.91 -32.31 9.35
C ALA A 556 -29.82 -31.16 9.80
N LYS A 557 -30.08 -30.21 8.90
CA LYS A 557 -30.97 -29.08 9.21
C LYS A 557 -32.47 -29.41 9.21
N GLY A 558 -32.79 -30.69 9.34
CA GLY A 558 -34.12 -31.26 9.24
C GLY A 558 -34.08 -32.67 8.64
N VAL A 559 -35.15 -33.43 8.89
CA VAL A 559 -35.33 -34.78 8.33
C VAL A 559 -35.60 -34.66 6.83
N ASP A 560 -34.92 -35.47 6.01
CA ASP A 560 -35.05 -35.53 4.55
C ASP A 560 -34.71 -34.22 3.77
N ILE A 561 -34.01 -33.27 4.39
CA ILE A 561 -33.51 -32.07 3.70
C ILE A 561 -32.11 -32.36 3.13
N GLN A 562 -31.97 -32.35 1.80
CA GLN A 562 -30.65 -32.29 1.16
C GLN A 562 -30.09 -30.87 1.24
N ASP A 563 -29.19 -30.63 2.19
CA ASP A 563 -28.48 -29.36 2.33
C ASP A 563 -27.04 -29.49 1.83
N GLN A 564 -26.73 -28.89 0.68
CA GLN A 564 -25.36 -28.86 0.15
C GLN A 564 -24.37 -28.10 1.05
N SER A 565 -24.87 -27.34 2.04
CA SER A 565 -24.08 -26.60 3.04
C SER A 565 -23.96 -27.30 4.40
N GLN A 566 -24.45 -28.54 4.53
CA GLN A 566 -24.46 -29.32 5.78
C GLN A 566 -23.07 -29.43 6.43
N GLY A 567 -22.01 -29.54 5.61
CA GLY A 567 -20.62 -29.65 6.07
C GLY A 567 -20.30 -30.97 6.77
N ALA A 568 -19.09 -31.07 7.30
CA ALA A 568 -18.61 -32.28 7.96
C ALA A 568 -19.41 -32.60 9.24
N THR A 569 -19.75 -33.87 9.44
CA THR A 569 -20.46 -34.34 10.63
C THR A 569 -19.49 -34.98 11.61
N PRO A 570 -19.55 -34.72 12.93
CA PRO A 570 -18.80 -35.51 13.91
C PRO A 570 -19.16 -37.00 13.79
N CYS A 571 -18.16 -37.85 13.56
CA CYS A 571 -18.36 -39.27 13.30
C CYS A 571 -17.68 -40.20 14.30
N GLU A 572 -16.75 -39.68 15.10
CA GLU A 572 -16.13 -40.38 16.22
C GLU A 572 -16.29 -39.54 17.48
N TYR A 573 -16.74 -40.15 18.58
CA TYR A 573 -17.08 -39.42 19.80
C TYR A 573 -17.11 -40.30 21.04
N GLU A 574 -17.07 -39.65 22.21
CA GLU A 574 -17.46 -40.21 23.50
C GLU A 574 -18.57 -39.38 24.12
N VAL A 575 -19.53 -40.05 24.75
CA VAL A 575 -20.55 -39.44 25.60
C VAL A 575 -20.14 -39.67 27.04
N GLN A 576 -19.92 -38.58 27.76
CA GLN A 576 -19.55 -38.57 29.16
C GLN A 576 -20.64 -37.91 29.98
N VAL A 577 -20.85 -38.36 31.22
CA VAL A 577 -21.80 -37.77 32.15
C VAL A 577 -21.13 -37.47 33.48
N SER A 578 -21.66 -36.49 34.20
CA SER A 578 -21.18 -36.12 35.53
C SER A 578 -22.31 -35.63 36.43
N GLY A 579 -22.18 -35.90 37.73
CA GLY A 579 -23.07 -35.41 38.78
C GLY A 579 -22.62 -34.11 39.45
N ASP A 580 -21.37 -33.68 39.23
CA ASP A 580 -20.74 -32.49 39.84
C ASP A 580 -20.05 -31.55 38.83
N GLY A 581 -19.88 -31.98 37.57
CA GLY A 581 -19.19 -31.25 36.50
C GLY A 581 -17.67 -31.46 36.49
N GLU A 582 -17.12 -32.19 37.47
CA GLU A 582 -15.69 -32.42 37.65
C GLU A 582 -15.32 -33.88 37.37
N ASN A 583 -16.10 -34.83 37.90
CA ASN A 583 -15.88 -36.26 37.75
C ASN A 583 -16.73 -36.81 36.60
N TRP A 584 -16.06 -37.19 35.51
CA TRP A 584 -16.70 -37.63 34.27
C TRP A 584 -16.62 -39.14 34.08
N GLN A 585 -17.74 -39.75 33.70
CA GLN A 585 -17.84 -41.16 33.34
C GLN A 585 -18.28 -41.30 31.89
N VAL A 586 -17.54 -42.07 31.09
CA VAL A 586 -17.97 -42.46 29.73
C VAL A 586 -19.14 -43.44 29.83
N VAL A 587 -20.26 -43.13 29.19
CA VAL A 587 -21.48 -43.96 29.17
C VAL A 587 -21.78 -44.53 27.79
N ALA A 588 -21.30 -43.89 26.74
CA ALA A 588 -21.42 -44.37 25.37
C ALA A 588 -20.26 -43.84 24.51
N ASP A 589 -19.97 -44.51 23.39
CA ASP A 589 -18.91 -44.13 22.46
C ASP A 589 -19.22 -44.61 21.03
N SER A 590 -18.46 -44.12 20.05
CA SER A 590 -18.57 -44.56 18.66
C SER A 590 -17.82 -45.86 18.33
N TYR A 591 -17.04 -46.45 19.24
CA TYR A 591 -16.11 -47.55 18.92
C TYR A 591 -16.81 -48.84 18.51
N GLN A 592 -18.04 -49.07 18.99
CA GLN A 592 -18.86 -50.21 18.56
C GLN A 592 -19.78 -49.90 17.37
N ARG A 593 -19.74 -48.68 16.83
CA ARG A 593 -20.35 -48.35 15.54
C ARG A 593 -19.39 -48.66 14.40
N GLU A 594 -19.94 -49.08 13.27
CA GLU A 594 -19.17 -49.13 12.02
C GLU A 594 -18.52 -47.76 11.78
N PRO A 595 -17.21 -47.71 11.45
CA PRO A 595 -16.55 -46.44 11.19
C PRO A 595 -17.12 -45.77 9.94
N TRP A 596 -17.06 -44.44 9.88
CA TRP A 596 -17.58 -43.68 8.73
C TRP A 596 -16.99 -44.15 7.38
N SER A 597 -15.69 -44.44 7.38
CA SER A 597 -14.98 -45.04 6.26
C SER A 597 -13.83 -45.93 6.75
N PRO A 598 -13.21 -46.77 5.89
CA PRO A 598 -12.04 -47.56 6.27
C PRO A 598 -10.90 -46.72 6.85
N THR A 599 -10.70 -45.50 6.34
CA THR A 599 -9.69 -44.57 6.86
C THR A 599 -9.97 -44.15 8.30
N HIS A 600 -11.24 -43.90 8.64
CA HIS A 600 -11.65 -43.59 10.01
C HIS A 600 -11.47 -44.80 10.93
N GLY A 601 -11.83 -45.99 10.44
CA GLY A 601 -11.60 -47.24 11.16
C GLY A 601 -10.13 -47.47 11.49
N VAL A 602 -9.24 -47.23 10.52
CA VAL A 602 -7.80 -47.33 10.76
C VAL A 602 -7.33 -46.27 11.74
N ALA A 603 -7.72 -45.00 11.58
CA ALA A 603 -7.32 -43.93 12.51
C ALA A 603 -7.76 -44.21 13.96
N ARG A 604 -9.00 -44.71 14.15
CA ARG A 604 -9.53 -45.14 15.44
C ARG A 604 -8.63 -46.19 16.11
N LEU A 605 -8.13 -47.16 15.35
CA LEU A 605 -7.26 -48.22 15.85
C LEU A 605 -5.83 -47.74 16.08
N ARG A 606 -5.33 -46.82 15.27
CA ARG A 606 -4.01 -46.19 15.47
C ARG A 606 -3.92 -45.42 16.80
N ALA A 607 -5.04 -44.91 17.32
CA ALA A 607 -5.08 -44.20 18.59
C ALA A 607 -5.19 -45.12 19.82
N GLY A 608 -5.54 -46.40 19.62
CA GLY A 608 -5.74 -47.40 20.68
C GLY A 608 -4.67 -48.51 20.74
N VAL A 609 -3.77 -48.56 19.75
CA VAL A 609 -2.54 -49.38 19.71
C VAL A 609 -1.36 -48.52 20.12
#